data_AF-A0A6G2QTU2-F1
#
_entry.id   AF-A0A6G2QTU2-F1
#
_cell.length_a   1.000
_cell.length_b   1.000
_cell.length_c   1.000
_cell.angle_alpha   90.00
_cell.angle_beta   90.00
_cell.angle_gamma   90.00
#
_symmetry.space_group_name_H-M   'P 1'
#
loop_
_entity.id
_entity.type
_entity.pdbx_description
1 polymer ?
#
loop_
_entity_poly.entity_id
_entity_poly.type
_entity_poly.pdbx_seq_one_letter_code
_entity_poly.pdbx_strand_id
1 'polypeptide(L)'
;GNDGGTPIPAVRMPYRVSATDPEVLLVTARTQGCDCRWYLELDWSSQGRTGTVRVDDHGVPFRTSGIEGLPHYEYDTSARGWRPRTT
;
A
#
# COMPACT_ATOMS: atom_id res chain seq x y z
N GLY A 1 6.53 -0.44 -6.37
CA GLY A 1 7.29 0.54 -5.56
C GLY A 1 8.63 -0.05 -5.20
N ASN A 2 9.65 0.76 -4.92
CA ASN A 2 10.89 0.33 -4.27
C ASN A 2 11.34 1.47 -3.35
N ASP A 3 11.42 1.22 -2.05
CA ASP A 3 11.87 2.19 -1.03
C ASP A 3 13.42 2.29 -0.98
N GLY A 4 14.05 2.23 -2.16
CA GLY A 4 15.49 2.07 -2.32
C GLY A 4 16.06 2.89 -3.47
N GLY A 5 15.68 4.17 -3.58
CA GLY A 5 16.44 5.24 -4.28
C GLY A 5 16.68 5.12 -5.79
N THR A 6 16.46 3.98 -6.42
CA THR A 6 16.52 3.80 -7.88
C THR A 6 15.10 3.65 -8.41
N PRO A 7 14.57 4.65 -9.13
CA PRO A 7 13.28 4.50 -9.80
C PRO A 7 13.36 3.32 -10.77
N ILE A 8 12.61 2.25 -10.49
CA ILE A 8 12.36 1.22 -11.49
C ILE A 8 11.49 1.90 -12.56
N PRO A 9 11.91 1.93 -13.84
CA PRO A 9 11.12 2.54 -14.90
C PRO A 9 9.71 1.99 -14.86
N ALA A 10 8.70 2.87 -14.91
CA ALA A 10 7.32 2.43 -14.98
C ALA A 10 7.16 1.52 -16.20
N VAL A 11 6.82 0.25 -15.97
CA VAL A 11 6.62 -0.70 -17.05
C VAL A 11 5.40 -0.25 -17.86
N ARG A 12 5.54 -0.23 -19.18
CA ARG A 12 4.46 0.19 -20.07
C ARG A 12 3.40 -0.91 -20.12
N MET A 13 2.19 -0.55 -19.72
CA MET A 13 1.00 -1.39 -19.89
C MET A 13 0.79 -1.77 -21.36
N PRO A 14 0.24 -2.96 -21.66
CA PRO A 14 -0.29 -3.95 -20.72
C PRO A 14 0.74 -5.00 -20.25
N TYR A 15 0.64 -5.42 -18.98
CA TYR A 15 1.39 -6.56 -18.43
C TYR A 15 0.85 -7.89 -18.97
N ARG A 16 1.74 -8.84 -19.27
CA ARG A 16 1.40 -10.24 -19.54
C ARG A 16 2.12 -11.12 -18.53
N VAL A 17 1.38 -12.04 -17.94
CA VAL A 17 1.90 -13.03 -16.98
C VAL A 17 1.63 -14.44 -17.50
N SER A 18 2.47 -15.39 -17.11
CA SER A 18 2.24 -16.81 -17.34
C SER A 18 2.55 -17.60 -16.07
N ALA A 19 2.19 -18.88 -16.03
CA ALA A 19 2.51 -19.74 -14.89
C ALA A 19 4.03 -19.85 -14.62
N THR A 20 4.85 -19.63 -15.65
CA THR A 20 6.32 -19.68 -15.57
C THR A 20 6.96 -18.29 -15.48
N ASP A 21 6.17 -17.22 -15.61
CA ASP A 21 6.63 -15.83 -15.61
C ASP A 21 5.59 -14.96 -14.88
N PRO A 22 5.55 -15.01 -13.54
CA PRO A 22 4.62 -14.22 -12.75
C PRO A 22 5.12 -12.79 -12.57
N GLU A 23 4.20 -11.82 -12.55
CA GLU A 23 4.49 -10.43 -12.21
C GLU A 23 4.06 -10.12 -10.78
N VAL A 24 4.88 -9.36 -10.04
CA VAL A 24 4.58 -8.91 -8.67
C VAL A 24 4.35 -7.40 -8.66
N LEU A 25 3.15 -6.99 -8.25
CA LEU A 25 2.80 -5.57 -8.09
C LEU A 25 3.02 -5.14 -6.64
N LEU A 26 4.00 -4.26 -6.38
CA LEU A 26 4.12 -3.59 -5.08
C LEU A 26 3.37 -2.24 -5.11
N VAL A 27 2.28 -2.18 -4.35
CA VAL A 27 1.43 -0.99 -4.19
C VAL A 27 1.75 -0.31 -2.86
N THR A 28 2.03 0.99 -2.92
CA THR A 28 2.31 1.81 -1.73
C THR A 28 1.26 2.92 -1.67
N ALA A 29 0.41 2.89 -0.64
CA ALA A 29 -0.58 3.94 -0.38
C ALA A 29 -0.07 4.91 0.68
N ARG A 30 -0.27 6.21 0.46
CA ARG A 30 0.04 7.29 1.41
C ARG A 30 -1.14 8.23 1.48
N THR A 31 -1.41 8.77 2.66
CA THR A 31 -2.42 9.82 2.86
C THR A 31 -1.94 10.83 3.89
N GLN A 32 -2.43 12.06 3.75
CA GLN A 32 -2.14 13.17 4.64
C GLN A 32 -3.23 13.35 5.71
N GLY A 33 -4.50 13.40 5.30
CA GLY A 33 -5.59 13.87 6.17
C GLY A 33 -6.77 12.91 6.37
N CYS A 34 -6.65 11.63 6.01
CA CYS A 34 -7.72 10.66 6.26
C CYS A 34 -7.21 9.39 6.95
N ASP A 35 -8.15 8.73 7.62
CA ASP A 35 -8.11 7.29 7.83
C ASP A 35 -8.90 6.62 6.69
N CYS A 36 -8.19 6.34 5.59
CA CYS A 36 -8.82 5.90 4.36
C CYS A 36 -8.87 4.36 4.28
N ARG A 37 -10.02 3.87 3.84
CA ARG A 37 -10.23 2.47 3.45
C ARG A 37 -10.24 2.34 1.93
N TRP A 38 -9.51 1.37 1.39
CA TRP A 38 -9.37 1.21 -0.05
C TRP A 38 -9.20 -0.26 -0.48
N TYR A 39 -9.48 -0.52 -1.75
CA TYR A 39 -9.25 -1.80 -2.41
C TYR A 39 -8.84 -1.50 -3.86
N LEU A 40 -8.31 -2.50 -4.56
CA LEU A 40 -7.99 -2.37 -5.99
C LEU A 40 -8.95 -3.22 -6.80
N GLU A 41 -9.23 -2.77 -8.02
CA GLU A 41 -9.84 -3.57 -9.06
C GLU A 41 -8.80 -3.81 -10.14
N LEU A 42 -8.61 -5.08 -10.50
CA LEU A 42 -7.68 -5.49 -11.55
C LEU A 42 -8.46 -6.17 -12.66
N ASP A 43 -8.49 -5.50 -13.81
CA ASP A 43 -9.01 -6.08 -15.04
C ASP A 43 -8.01 -7.10 -15.61
N TRP A 44 -8.52 -8.25 -16.03
CA TRP A 44 -7.70 -9.34 -16.56
C TRP A 44 -8.33 -9.97 -17.80
N SER A 45 -7.47 -10.58 -18.61
CA SER A 45 -7.86 -11.49 -19.68
C SER A 45 -6.95 -12.71 -19.68
N SER A 46 -7.51 -13.91 -19.88
CA SER A 46 -6.76 -15.16 -19.94
C SER A 46 -7.53 -16.21 -20.73
N GLN A 47 -6.89 -16.81 -21.74
CA GLN A 47 -7.44 -17.88 -22.57
C GLN A 47 -8.88 -17.62 -23.06
N GLY A 48 -9.16 -16.40 -23.55
CA GLY A 48 -10.47 -16.01 -24.06
C GLY A 48 -11.49 -15.60 -23.01
N ARG A 49 -11.14 -15.62 -21.71
CA ARG A 49 -11.97 -15.09 -20.62
C ARG A 49 -11.48 -13.70 -20.22
N THR A 50 -12.38 -12.86 -19.74
CA THR A 50 -12.09 -11.56 -19.14
C THR A 50 -12.83 -11.39 -17.82
N GLY A 51 -12.39 -10.45 -17.01
CA GLY A 51 -13.10 -10.06 -15.79
C GLY A 51 -12.32 -9.04 -14.99
N THR A 52 -12.88 -8.70 -13.83
CA THR A 52 -12.25 -7.82 -12.84
C THR A 52 -12.13 -8.61 -11.54
N VAL A 53 -10.94 -8.60 -10.94
CA VAL A 53 -10.73 -9.16 -9.61
C VAL A 53 -10.53 -8.04 -8.61
N ARG A 54 -11.19 -8.16 -7.46
CA ARG A 54 -10.99 -7.27 -6.33
C ARG A 54 -9.79 -7.75 -5.51
N VAL A 55 -8.87 -6.84 -5.20
CA VAL A 55 -7.74 -7.08 -4.31
C VAL A 55 -7.95 -6.27 -3.04
N ASP A 56 -8.12 -6.98 -1.93
CA ASP A 56 -8.30 -6.45 -0.58
C ASP A 56 -7.69 -7.41 0.47
N ASP A 57 -7.84 -7.09 1.75
CA ASP A 57 -7.39 -7.92 2.86
C ASP A 57 -8.50 -8.89 3.28
N HIS A 58 -8.62 -10.01 2.55
CA HIS A 58 -9.56 -11.09 2.86
C HIS A 58 -11.03 -10.62 3.00
N GLY A 59 -11.49 -9.75 2.12
CA GLY A 59 -12.83 -9.16 2.14
C GLY A 59 -12.95 -7.87 2.98
N VAL A 60 -11.86 -7.45 3.62
CA VAL A 60 -11.77 -6.18 4.33
C VAL A 60 -10.93 -5.19 3.50
N PRO A 61 -11.37 -3.93 3.31
CA PRO A 61 -10.54 -2.94 2.65
C PRO A 61 -9.23 -2.70 3.40
N PHE A 62 -8.14 -2.49 2.66
CA PHE A 62 -6.89 -1.99 3.22
C PHE A 62 -7.12 -0.65 3.92
N ARG A 63 -6.32 -0.37 4.95
CA ARG A 63 -6.38 0.87 5.71
C ARG A 63 -5.07 1.64 5.61
N THR A 64 -5.17 2.92 5.29
CA THR A 64 -4.03 3.84 5.32
C THR A 64 -4.43 5.09 6.07
N SER A 65 -3.71 5.41 7.14
CA SER A 65 -3.93 6.60 7.96
C SER A 65 -2.75 7.54 7.89
N GLY A 66 -3.03 8.83 7.79
CA GLY A 66 -2.03 9.90 7.98
C GLY A 66 -1.79 10.18 9.46
N ILE A 67 -0.62 10.70 9.78
CA ILE A 67 -0.29 11.22 11.12
C ILE A 67 -0.15 12.75 11.14
N GLU A 68 -0.37 13.40 10.00
CA GLU A 68 -0.27 14.86 9.89
C GLU A 68 -1.27 15.54 10.83
N GLY A 69 -0.76 16.44 11.68
CA GLY A 69 -1.57 17.13 12.69
C GLY A 69 -1.98 16.28 13.90
N LEU A 70 -1.61 14.99 13.96
CA LEU A 70 -1.87 14.15 15.13
C LEU A 70 -0.75 14.30 16.18
N PRO A 71 -1.07 14.23 17.48
CA PRO A 71 -0.05 14.22 18.52
C PRO A 71 0.88 13.03 18.37
N HIS A 72 2.18 13.29 18.38
CA HIS A 72 3.20 12.24 18.41
C HIS A 72 3.57 11.95 19.86
N TYR A 73 3.77 10.67 20.18
CA TYR A 73 4.23 10.25 21.50
C TYR A 73 5.51 9.44 21.36
N GLU A 74 6.38 9.55 22.36
CA GLU A 74 7.56 8.70 22.51
C GLU A 74 7.60 8.09 23.92
N TYR A 75 8.24 6.93 24.02
CA TYR A 75 8.37 6.24 25.29
C TYR A 75 9.64 6.71 26.01
N ASP A 76 9.46 7.39 27.14
CA ASP A 76 10.53 7.78 28.04
C ASP A 76 10.92 6.57 28.92
N THR A 77 12.09 6.00 28.66
CA THR A 77 12.60 4.84 29.39
C THR A 77 13.04 5.18 30.81
N SER A 78 13.38 6.43 31.10
CA SER A 78 13.77 6.90 32.43
C SER A 78 12.56 7.08 33.34
N ALA A 79 11.49 7.68 32.80
CA ALA A 79 10.22 7.86 33.50
C ALA A 79 9.29 6.64 33.39
N ARG A 80 9.63 5.65 32.55
CA ARG A 80 8.83 4.46 32.22
C ARG A 80 7.40 4.81 31.79
N GLY A 81 7.28 5.75 30.87
CA GLY A 81 5.98 6.26 30.43
C GLY A 81 5.99 6.89 29.04
N TRP A 82 4.81 6.99 28.44
CA TRP A 82 4.62 7.73 27.20
C TRP A 82 4.55 9.22 27.48
N ARG A 83 5.28 10.03 26.70
CA ARG A 83 5.21 11.49 26.74
C ARG A 83 4.96 12.06 25.33
N PRO A 84 4.30 13.21 25.20
CA PRO A 84 4.23 13.92 23.93
C PRO A 84 5.65 14.14 23.39
N ARG A 85 5.86 13.83 22.11
CA ARG A 85 7.11 14.09 21.43
C ARG A 85 7.15 15.56 21.05
N THR A 86 7.96 16.34 21.76
CA THR A 86 8.23 17.74 21.43
C THR A 86 9.19 17.79 20.23
N THR A 87 8.80 18.51 19.18
CA THR A 87 9.67 18.86 18.04
C THR A 87 10.65 19.95 18.37
#